data_AF-A0A343C6H9-F1
#
_entry.id   AF-A0A343C6H9-F1
#
_cell.length_a   1.000
_cell.length_b   1.000
_cell.length_c   1.000
_cell.angle_alpha   90.00
_cell.angle_beta   90.00
_cell.angle_gamma   90.00
#
_symmetry.space_group_name_H-M   'P 1'
#
loop_
_entity.id
_entity.type
_entity.pdbx_description
1 polymer ?
#
loop_
_entity_poly.entity_id
_entity_poly.type
_entity_poly.pdbx_seq_one_letter_code
_entity_poly.pdbx_strand_id
1 'polypeptide(L)'
;MLYFMLSASMILSIIFLFLNHPLSMGLILFLQAICMCLISGFMSVSFWFSYILLLIYLGGMLVLFMYVTSLASNEMFLYSNKIFLTILFFPIIFIFMYYINLNFPLNLYENMENSFIMNFTSNNFLLKMYNQPINMITILIASYLFLTLIVVVKIINVHKGPLRQMN
;
A
#
# COMPACT_ATOMS: atom_id res chain seq x y z
N MET A 1 13.56 -7.15 -13.17
CA MET A 1 13.07 -7.07 -11.77
C MET A 1 11.76 -6.29 -11.68
N LEU A 2 11.72 -5.04 -12.13
CA LEU A 2 10.54 -4.18 -11.99
C LEU A 2 9.29 -4.69 -12.71
N TYR A 3 9.42 -5.25 -13.93
CA TYR A 3 8.29 -5.87 -14.64
C TYR A 3 7.69 -7.06 -13.91
N PHE A 4 8.54 -7.88 -13.27
CA PHE A 4 8.06 -8.99 -12.46
C PHE A 4 7.26 -8.47 -11.26
N MET A 5 7.75 -7.45 -10.57
CA MET A 5 7.03 -6.81 -9.47
C MET A 5 5.72 -6.14 -9.91
N LEU A 6 5.71 -5.45 -11.06
CA LEU A 6 4.50 -4.88 -11.64
C LEU A 6 3.47 -5.96 -11.98
N SER A 7 3.90 -7.05 -12.63
CA SER A 7 3.02 -8.15 -12.97
C SER A 7 2.44 -8.83 -11.72
N ALA A 8 3.26 -9.02 -10.66
CA ALA A 8 2.80 -9.53 -9.38
C ALA A 8 1.77 -8.62 -8.71
N SER A 9 2.00 -7.30 -8.73
CA SER A 9 1.06 -6.31 -8.18
C SER A 9 -0.31 -6.35 -8.89
N MET A 10 -0.31 -6.54 -10.21
CA MET A 10 -1.53 -6.63 -11.01
C MET A 10 -2.34 -7.88 -10.66
N ILE A 11 -1.68 -9.04 -10.52
CA ILE A 11 -2.38 -10.26 -10.10
C ILE A 11 -3.03 -10.06 -8.73
N LEU A 12 -2.28 -9.52 -7.76
CA LEU A 12 -2.77 -9.36 -6.39
C LEU A 12 -4.04 -8.51 -6.39
N SER A 13 -4.09 -7.45 -7.20
CA SER A 13 -5.29 -6.62 -7.38
C SER A 13 -6.46 -7.37 -8.02
N ILE A 14 -6.21 -8.29 -8.96
CA ILE A 14 -7.26 -9.10 -9.58
C ILE A 14 -7.79 -10.14 -8.59
N ILE A 15 -6.92 -10.81 -7.83
CA ILE A 15 -7.34 -11.80 -6.84
C ILE A 15 -8.19 -11.11 -5.75
N PHE A 16 -7.85 -9.88 -5.36
CA PHE A 16 -8.61 -9.11 -4.38
C PHE A 16 -10.09 -8.97 -4.74
N LEU A 17 -10.43 -8.81 -6.03
CA LEU A 17 -11.82 -8.70 -6.50
C LEU A 17 -12.65 -9.97 -6.28
N PHE A 18 -11.99 -11.13 -6.13
CA PHE A 18 -12.65 -12.43 -5.99
C PHE A 18 -12.63 -13.00 -4.56
N LEU A 19 -12.07 -12.26 -3.60
CA LEU A 19 -12.06 -12.68 -2.20
C LEU A 19 -13.28 -12.16 -1.44
N ASN A 20 -13.87 -13.07 -0.64
CA ASN A 20 -15.01 -12.73 0.20
C ASN A 20 -14.65 -12.67 1.69
N HIS A 21 -13.67 -13.45 2.14
CA HIS A 21 -13.34 -13.52 3.56
C HIS A 21 -12.46 -12.32 3.97
N PRO A 22 -12.83 -11.57 5.02
CA PRO A 22 -12.14 -10.33 5.40
C PRO A 22 -10.67 -10.55 5.76
N LEU A 23 -10.35 -11.72 6.34
CA LEU A 23 -8.96 -12.10 6.63
C LEU A 23 -8.11 -12.26 5.36
N SER A 24 -8.61 -12.97 4.33
CA SER A 24 -7.84 -13.11 3.09
C SER A 24 -7.75 -11.80 2.34
N MET A 25 -8.80 -10.98 2.40
CA MET A 25 -8.80 -9.63 1.83
C MET A 25 -7.69 -8.78 2.45
N GLY A 26 -7.51 -8.85 3.78
CA GLY A 26 -6.40 -8.21 4.48
C GLY A 26 -5.02 -8.76 4.10
N LEU A 27 -4.89 -10.08 3.96
CA LEU A 27 -3.62 -10.70 3.53
C LEU A 27 -3.21 -10.31 2.11
N ILE A 28 -4.16 -10.22 1.17
CA ILE A 28 -3.86 -9.76 -0.19
C ILE A 28 -3.47 -8.29 -0.22
N LEU A 29 -4.14 -7.42 0.55
CA LEU A 29 -3.74 -6.02 0.67
C LEU A 29 -2.33 -5.88 1.25
N PHE A 30 -1.97 -6.71 2.22
CA PHE A 30 -0.63 -6.71 2.78
C PHE A 30 0.45 -7.07 1.74
N LEU A 31 0.23 -8.15 0.98
CA LEU A 31 1.15 -8.55 -0.10
C LEU A 31 1.23 -7.48 -1.19
N GLN A 32 0.10 -6.87 -1.55
CA GLN A 32 0.06 -5.79 -2.55
C GLN A 32 0.85 -4.57 -2.06
N ALA A 33 0.72 -4.19 -0.78
CA ALA A 33 1.46 -3.08 -0.19
C ALA A 33 2.98 -3.31 -0.24
N ILE A 34 3.45 -4.54 0.03
CA ILE A 34 4.86 -4.89 -0.10
C ILE A 34 5.34 -4.72 -1.55
N CYS A 35 4.58 -5.23 -2.53
CA CYS A 35 4.92 -5.06 -3.94
C CYS A 35 5.01 -3.56 -4.33
N MET A 36 4.07 -2.73 -3.85
CA MET A 36 4.09 -1.28 -4.11
C MET A 36 5.28 -0.57 -3.47
N CYS A 37 5.67 -0.97 -2.26
CA CYS A 37 6.87 -0.42 -1.60
C CYS A 37 8.14 -0.76 -2.39
N LEU A 38 8.23 -1.98 -2.92
CA LEU A 38 9.36 -2.38 -3.76
C LEU A 38 9.39 -1.63 -5.10
N ILE A 39 8.25 -1.49 -5.77
CA ILE A 39 8.15 -0.74 -7.05
C ILE A 39 8.57 0.73 -6.85
N SER A 40 8.04 1.39 -5.80
CA SER A 40 8.41 2.78 -5.49
C SER A 40 9.88 2.93 -5.08
N GLY A 41 10.45 1.92 -4.40
CA GLY A 41 11.89 1.85 -4.12
C GLY A 41 12.74 1.82 -5.39
N PHE A 42 12.38 1.01 -6.38
CA PHE A 42 13.12 0.95 -7.65
C PHE A 42 12.99 2.21 -8.52
N MET A 43 11.88 2.95 -8.39
CA MET A 43 11.63 4.17 -9.16
C MET A 43 12.21 5.43 -8.53
N SER A 44 12.56 5.39 -7.24
CA SER A 44 13.00 6.57 -6.50
C SER A 44 14.52 6.62 -6.33
N VAL A 45 15.06 7.84 -6.27
CA VAL A 45 16.49 8.09 -6.04
C VAL A 45 16.92 7.67 -4.62
N SER A 46 16.00 7.73 -3.65
CA SER A 46 16.25 7.36 -2.25
C SER A 46 15.15 6.47 -1.69
N PHE A 47 15.53 5.40 -0.99
CA PHE A 47 14.61 4.43 -0.36
C PHE A 47 13.82 4.98 0.86
N TRP A 48 14.07 6.22 1.29
CA TRP A 48 13.36 6.80 2.44
C TRP A 48 11.84 6.83 2.27
N PHE A 49 11.36 7.16 1.07
CA PHE A 49 9.93 7.21 0.79
C PHE A 49 9.27 5.82 0.81
N SER A 50 9.90 4.82 0.19
CA SER A 50 9.39 3.44 0.19
C SER A 50 9.40 2.82 1.59
N TYR A 51 10.35 3.19 2.44
CA TYR A 51 10.39 2.76 3.84
C TYR A 51 9.23 3.34 4.68
N ILE A 52 8.96 4.65 4.55
CA ILE A 52 7.83 5.29 5.27
C ILE A 52 6.50 4.67 4.85
N LEU A 53 6.31 4.42 3.55
CA LEU A 53 5.13 3.73 3.03
C LEU A 53 4.94 2.36 3.67
N LEU A 54 6.01 1.55 3.76
CA LEU A 54 5.94 0.21 4.33
C LEU A 54 5.50 0.24 5.80
N LEU A 55 6.04 1.17 6.61
CA LEU A 55 5.68 1.31 8.02
C LEU A 55 4.21 1.68 8.22
N ILE A 56 3.70 2.66 7.46
CA ILE A 56 2.32 3.13 7.60
C ILE A 56 1.32 2.02 7.23
N TYR A 57 1.58 1.29 6.14
CA TYR A 57 0.71 0.19 5.72
C TYR A 57 0.77 -1.00 6.69
N LEU A 58 1.95 -1.37 7.19
CA LEU A 58 2.09 -2.41 8.23
C LEU A 58 1.30 -2.05 9.49
N GLY A 59 1.46 -0.82 9.99
CA GLY A 59 0.77 -0.37 11.19
C GLY A 59 -0.75 -0.39 11.06
N GLY A 60 -1.28 0.14 9.95
CA GLY A 60 -2.73 0.18 9.70
C GLY A 60 -3.36 -1.20 9.51
N MET A 61 -2.68 -2.10 8.79
CA MET A 61 -3.20 -3.45 8.52
C MET A 61 -3.22 -4.34 9.76
N LEU A 62 -2.27 -4.17 10.69
CA LEU A 62 -2.27 -4.91 11.97
C LEU A 62 -3.47 -4.54 12.85
N VAL A 63 -3.85 -3.27 12.90
CA VAL A 63 -5.04 -2.82 13.66
C VAL A 63 -6.32 -3.39 13.06
N LEU A 64 -6.45 -3.38 11.72
CA LEU A 64 -7.57 -4.01 11.02
C LEU A 64 -7.64 -5.52 11.29
N PHE A 65 -6.50 -6.20 11.33
CA PHE A 65 -6.44 -7.64 11.63
C PHE A 65 -6.94 -7.95 13.05
N MET A 66 -6.54 -7.17 14.06
CA MET A 66 -7.05 -7.32 15.43
C MET A 66 -8.56 -7.07 15.51
N TYR A 67 -9.06 -6.07 14.79
CA TYR A 67 -10.49 -5.76 14.78
C TYR A 67 -11.32 -6.90 14.18
N VAL A 68 -10.92 -7.40 13.01
CA VAL A 68 -11.67 -8.47 12.30
C VAL A 68 -11.66 -9.78 13.08
N THR A 69 -10.51 -10.17 13.67
CA THR A 69 -10.43 -11.39 14.49
C THR A 69 -11.25 -11.30 15.78
N SER A 70 -11.50 -10.09 16.30
CA SER A 70 -12.37 -9.89 17.46
C SER A 70 -13.87 -9.95 17.15
N LEU A 71 -14.26 -9.75 15.89
CA LEU A 71 -15.66 -9.61 15.47
C LEU A 71 -16.22 -10.80 14.69
N ALA A 72 -15.38 -11.51 13.93
CA ALA A 72 -15.83 -12.63 13.11
C ALA A 72 -15.57 -13.96 13.82
N SER A 73 -16.57 -14.85 13.83
CA SER A 73 -16.35 -16.28 14.08
C SER A 73 -15.41 -16.84 13.01
N ASN A 74 -14.50 -17.74 13.39
CA ASN A 74 -13.58 -18.44 12.47
C ASN A 74 -14.37 -19.32 11.47
N GLU A 75 -14.92 -18.72 10.41
CA GLU A 75 -15.53 -19.46 9.32
C GLU A 75 -14.45 -20.19 8.51
N MET A 76 -14.77 -21.40 8.05
CA MET A 76 -13.83 -22.19 7.26
C MET A 76 -13.60 -21.54 5.90
N PHE A 77 -12.34 -21.49 5.47
CA PHE A 77 -11.95 -20.96 4.17
C PHE A 77 -12.54 -21.79 3.03
N LEU A 78 -13.47 -21.20 2.28
CA LEU A 78 -13.97 -21.79 1.03
C LEU A 78 -13.07 -21.35 -0.15
N TYR A 79 -12.44 -22.34 -0.78
CA TYR A 79 -11.67 -22.13 -2.00
C TYR A 79 -12.59 -21.79 -3.18
N SER A 80 -12.25 -20.78 -3.99
CA SER A 80 -12.99 -20.47 -5.21
C SER A 80 -12.20 -20.86 -6.46
N ASN A 81 -12.84 -21.59 -7.38
CA ASN A 81 -12.25 -21.93 -8.69
C ASN A 81 -11.90 -20.67 -9.51
N LYS A 82 -12.51 -19.52 -9.19
CA LYS A 82 -12.21 -18.22 -9.81
C LYS A 82 -10.78 -17.77 -9.52
N ILE A 83 -10.31 -17.96 -8.28
CA ILE A 83 -8.93 -17.61 -7.89
C ILE A 83 -7.94 -18.51 -8.66
N PHE A 84 -8.22 -19.79 -8.78
CA PHE A 84 -7.35 -20.71 -9.53
C PHE A 84 -7.22 -20.30 -11.01
N LEU A 85 -8.32 -19.90 -11.64
CA LEU A 85 -8.30 -19.37 -13.01
C LEU A 85 -7.45 -18.10 -13.12
N THR A 86 -7.53 -17.17 -12.16
CA THR A 86 -6.71 -15.94 -12.19
C THR A 86 -5.21 -16.22 -12.13
N ILE A 87 -4.80 -17.25 -11.37
CA ILE A 87 -3.38 -17.63 -11.26
C ILE A 87 -2.87 -18.20 -12.58
N LEU A 88 -3.70 -18.95 -13.31
CA LEU A 88 -3.32 -19.52 -14.62
C LEU A 88 -3.06 -18.45 -15.70
N PHE A 89 -3.68 -17.27 -15.61
CA PHE A 89 -3.45 -16.17 -16.54
C PHE A 89 -2.19 -15.35 -16.25
N PHE A 90 -1.49 -15.62 -15.15
CA PHE A 90 -0.28 -14.88 -14.78
C PHE A 90 0.82 -14.85 -15.84
N PRO A 91 1.27 -16.00 -16.41
CA PRO A 91 2.34 -15.98 -17.40
C PRO A 91 1.98 -15.13 -18.64
N ILE A 92 0.70 -15.10 -19.04
CA ILE A 92 0.23 -14.30 -20.17
C ILE A 92 0.37 -12.81 -19.87
N ILE A 93 -0.03 -12.38 -18.66
CA ILE A 93 0.10 -10.99 -18.23
C ILE A 93 1.58 -10.56 -18.18
N PHE A 94 2.44 -11.43 -17.67
CA PHE A 94 3.89 -11.15 -17.60
C PHE A 94 4.49 -10.99 -19.00
N ILE A 95 4.17 -11.91 -19.91
CA ILE A 95 4.64 -11.88 -21.30
C ILE A 95 4.15 -10.59 -21.99
N PHE A 96 2.89 -10.22 -21.81
CA PHE A 96 2.33 -9.01 -22.39
C PHE A 96 3.06 -7.74 -21.91
N MET A 97 3.30 -7.62 -20.61
CA MET A 97 4.03 -6.49 -20.02
C MET A 97 5.49 -6.41 -20.49
N TYR A 98 6.12 -7.57 -20.69
CA TYR A 98 7.48 -7.63 -21.22
C TYR A 98 7.54 -7.14 -22.68
N TYR A 99 6.59 -7.56 -23.52
CA TYR A 99 6.56 -7.18 -24.93
C TYR A 99 6.18 -5.72 -25.18
N ILE A 100 5.28 -5.12 -24.40
CA ILE A 100 4.91 -3.69 -24.55
C ILE A 100 6.15 -2.79 -24.45
N ASN A 101 7.11 -3.17 -23.61
CA ASN A 101 8.27 -2.33 -23.34
C ASN A 101 9.34 -2.34 -24.45
N LEU A 102 9.41 -3.39 -25.29
CA LEU A 102 10.34 -3.40 -26.44
C LEU A 102 10.07 -2.24 -27.41
N ASN A 103 8.84 -1.70 -27.40
CA ASN A 103 8.41 -0.62 -28.29
C ASN A 103 8.41 0.77 -27.64
N PHE A 104 8.56 0.88 -26.31
CA PHE A 104 8.66 2.16 -25.62
C PHE A 104 10.11 2.42 -25.24
N PRO A 105 10.80 3.39 -25.87
CA PRO A 105 12.15 3.74 -25.46
C PRO A 105 12.07 4.27 -24.04
N LEU A 106 12.67 3.54 -23.10
CA LEU A 106 12.83 3.94 -21.71
C LEU A 106 13.86 5.09 -21.57
N ASN A 107 13.89 6.03 -22.51
CA ASN A 107 14.80 7.19 -22.56
C ASN A 107 14.58 8.18 -21.40
N LEU A 108 13.66 7.91 -20.48
CA LEU A 108 13.53 8.64 -19.23
C LEU A 108 14.58 8.21 -18.18
N TYR A 109 15.15 7.01 -18.30
CA TYR A 109 16.21 6.55 -17.38
C TYR A 109 17.59 7.15 -17.72
N GLU A 110 17.91 7.39 -18.99
CA GLU A 110 19.18 8.03 -19.37
C GLU A 110 19.31 9.47 -18.85
N ASN A 111 18.19 10.20 -18.73
CA ASN A 111 18.19 11.52 -18.11
C ASN A 111 18.39 11.50 -16.58
N MET A 112 18.15 10.36 -15.92
CA MET A 112 18.44 10.18 -14.49
C MET A 112 19.91 9.87 -14.23
N GLU A 113 20.64 9.27 -15.16
CA GLU A 113 22.07 9.01 -14.96
C GLU A 113 22.90 10.30 -14.92
N ASN A 114 22.52 11.32 -15.71
CA ASN A 114 23.11 12.66 -15.59
C ASN A 114 22.73 13.39 -14.28
N SER A 115 21.81 12.83 -13.49
CA SER A 115 21.42 13.33 -12.17
C SER A 115 22.13 12.65 -10.99
N PHE A 116 23.06 11.70 -11.23
CA PHE A 116 23.89 11.12 -10.16
C PHE A 116 24.71 12.19 -9.41
N ILE A 117 24.99 13.33 -10.04
CA ILE A 117 25.65 14.49 -9.42
C ILE A 117 24.72 15.25 -8.45
N MET A 118 23.40 15.07 -8.55
CA MET A 118 22.42 15.59 -7.59
C MET A 118 22.22 14.68 -6.34
N ASN A 119 22.83 13.49 -6.30
CA ASN A 119 22.63 12.53 -5.20
C ASN A 119 23.20 12.96 -3.83
N PHE A 120 24.07 13.97 -3.79
CA PHE A 120 24.54 14.55 -2.53
C PHE A 120 23.56 15.54 -1.88
N THR A 121 22.44 15.84 -2.53
CA THR A 121 21.39 16.74 -1.99
C THR A 121 20.10 15.99 -1.58
N SER A 122 20.19 14.67 -1.35
CA SER A 122 19.03 13.78 -1.20
C SER A 122 18.15 14.06 0.04
N ASN A 123 18.71 14.57 1.14
CA ASN A 123 17.91 14.88 2.34
C ASN A 123 17.26 16.27 2.36
N ASN A 124 17.60 17.15 1.40
CA ASN A 124 16.98 18.48 1.33
C ASN A 124 15.53 18.43 0.83
N PHE A 125 15.08 17.34 0.21
CA PHE A 125 13.67 17.19 -0.19
C PHE A 125 12.72 17.13 1.01
N LEU A 126 13.11 16.43 2.08
CA LEU A 126 12.30 16.36 3.31
C LEU A 126 12.30 17.71 4.03
N LEU A 127 13.44 18.39 4.09
CA LEU A 127 13.56 19.72 4.71
C LEU A 127 12.74 20.80 3.97
N LYS A 128 12.55 20.66 2.65
CA LYS A 128 11.70 21.55 1.86
C LYS A 128 10.22 21.54 2.31
N MET A 129 9.73 20.46 2.94
CA MET A 129 8.35 20.40 3.44
C MET A 129 8.10 21.39 4.59
N TYR A 130 9.12 21.65 5.41
CA TYR A 130 9.02 22.59 6.54
C TYR A 130 9.39 24.02 6.16
N ASN A 131 9.92 24.23 4.95
CA ASN A 131 10.23 25.56 4.47
C ASN A 131 9.01 26.25 3.85
N GLN A 132 9.01 27.58 3.96
CA GLN A 132 8.03 28.42 3.26
C GLN A 132 8.21 28.25 1.74
N PRO A 133 7.13 28.15 0.92
CA PRO A 133 5.70 28.29 1.25
C PRO A 133 4.97 27.00 1.65
N ILE A 134 5.63 25.85 1.56
CA ILE A 134 5.02 24.52 1.72
C ILE A 134 4.63 24.23 3.18
N ASN A 135 5.24 24.93 4.14
CA ASN A 135 4.91 24.80 5.57
C ASN A 135 3.41 25.03 5.89
N MET A 136 2.65 25.77 5.07
CA MET A 136 1.21 25.88 5.29
C MET A 136 0.48 24.52 5.13
N ILE A 137 0.97 23.67 4.23
CA ILE A 137 0.41 22.33 4.00
C ILE A 137 0.70 21.42 5.20
N THR A 138 1.89 21.52 5.80
CA THR A 138 2.23 20.71 6.99
C THR A 138 1.37 21.09 8.20
N ILE A 139 1.13 22.39 8.41
CA ILE A 139 0.22 22.89 9.46
C ILE A 139 -1.20 22.36 9.23
N LEU A 140 -1.68 22.37 7.98
CA LEU A 140 -3.00 21.85 7.64
C LEU A 140 -3.12 20.36 7.97
N ILE A 141 -2.16 19.53 7.58
CA ILE A 141 -2.16 18.08 7.86
C ILE A 141 -2.13 17.81 9.38
N ALA A 142 -1.32 18.55 10.13
CA ALA A 142 -1.26 18.41 11.59
C ALA A 142 -2.61 18.75 12.26
N SER A 143 -3.24 19.85 11.83
CA SER A 143 -4.57 20.24 12.34
C SER A 143 -5.66 19.21 11.99
N TYR A 144 -5.58 18.61 10.79
CA TYR A 144 -6.50 17.55 10.37
C TYR A 144 -6.37 16.31 11.24
N LEU A 145 -5.15 15.82 11.50
CA LEU A 145 -4.91 14.66 12.37
C LEU A 145 -5.36 14.93 13.82
N PHE A 146 -5.23 16.16 14.30
CA PHE A 146 -5.73 16.53 15.62
C PHE A 146 -7.26 16.52 15.69
N LEU A 147 -7.94 17.06 14.68
CA LEU A 147 -9.39 17.01 14.57
C LEU A 147 -9.92 15.57 14.50
N THR A 148 -9.28 14.70 13.71
CA THR A 148 -9.70 13.29 13.61
C THR A 148 -9.58 12.57 14.95
N LEU A 149 -8.54 12.84 15.75
CA LEU A 149 -8.42 12.29 17.11
C LEU A 149 -9.59 12.71 18.00
N ILE A 150 -9.96 14.00 18.01
CA ILE A 150 -11.11 14.50 18.80
C ILE A 150 -12.41 13.80 18.38
N VAL A 151 -12.62 13.65 17.07
CA VAL A 151 -13.81 12.98 16.52
C VAL A 151 -13.84 11.51 16.93
N VAL A 152 -12.71 10.79 16.81
CA VAL A 152 -12.61 9.37 17.20
C VAL A 152 -12.93 9.18 18.69
N VAL A 153 -12.40 10.03 19.57
CA VAL A 153 -12.72 9.97 21.02
C VAL A 153 -14.22 10.20 21.27
N LYS A 154 -14.86 11.12 20.55
CA LYS A 154 -16.32 11.33 20.65
C LYS A 154 -17.13 10.14 20.15
N ILE A 155 -16.68 9.43 19.11
CA ILE A 155 -17.34 8.22 18.58
C ILE A 155 -17.24 7.07 19.58
N ILE A 156 -16.07 6.88 20.22
CA ILE A 156 -15.85 5.77 21.17
C ILE A 156 -16.65 5.98 22.47
N ASN A 157 -16.85 7.22 22.91
CA ASN A 157 -17.54 7.52 24.18
C ASN A 157 -19.08 7.34 24.15
N VAL A 158 -19.63 6.66 23.13
CA VAL A 158 -21.06 6.31 23.11
C VAL A 158 -21.31 5.13 24.05
N HIS A 159 -21.69 5.43 25.30
CA HIS A 159 -22.10 4.44 26.29
C HIS A 159 -23.45 3.79 25.93
N LYS A 160 -23.46 2.75 25.09
CA LYS A 160 -24.63 1.86 24.97
C LYS A 160 -24.24 0.38 24.87
N GLY A 161 -24.20 -0.25 26.04
CA GLY A 161 -24.28 -1.71 26.25
C GLY A 161 -23.04 -2.51 25.85
N PRO A 162 -22.78 -3.66 26.49
CA PRO A 162 -21.69 -4.54 26.10
C PRO A 162 -21.93 -5.13 24.70
N LEU A 163 -20.90 -5.11 23.84
CA LEU A 163 -20.87 -5.75 22.51
C LEU A 163 -20.95 -7.29 22.56
N ARG A 164 -21.16 -7.87 23.75
CA ARG A 164 -21.33 -9.31 23.96
C ARG A 164 -22.38 -9.54 25.04
N GLN A 165 -23.43 -10.30 24.72
CA GLN A 165 -24.30 -10.87 25.75
C GLN A 165 -23.44 -11.76 26.65
N MET A 166 -23.41 -11.44 27.93
CA MET A 166 -22.96 -12.38 28.96
C MET A 166 -24.04 -13.45 29.06
N ASN A 167 -23.72 -14.65 28.55
CA ASN A 167 -24.38 -15.89 28.97
C ASN A 167 -23.60 -16.44 30.17
#